data_AF-A0A3P8XMI0-F1
#
_entry.id   AF-A0A3P8XMI0-F1
#
_cell.length_a   1.000
_cell.length_b   1.000
_cell.length_c   1.000
_cell.angle_alpha   90.00
_cell.angle_beta   90.00
_cell.angle_gamma   90.00
#
_symmetry.space_group_name_H-M   'P 1'
#
loop_
_entity.id
_entity.type
_entity.pdbx_description
1 polymer ?
#
loop_
_entity_poly.entity_id
_entity_poly.type
_entity_poly.pdbx_seq_one_letter_code
_entity_poly.pdbx_strand_id
1 'polypeptide(L)'
;MAEPSGKRLKINLPICKTHRSCVGSRVKQNLSPVVEECLCGVSTFLMEVAYKLNALAKIFEQDDIALTRVAAFFHEQSEKEQAQAEAMLDYLSDRGGHFCNKDIQRPGCEDVCAVIPALERILGQWKEEMAVMVELIQLAKEHSDPHSASVVKSRFLGPLVPRIKLLGDLLTNARRVGCTSDQSGGFGEYLIDQMQKELTNVSSE
;
A
#
# COMPACT_ATOMS: atom_id res chain seq x y z
N MET A 1 27.45 -18.34 28.53
CA MET A 1 26.63 -18.51 27.31
C MET A 1 26.02 -17.17 27.00
N ALA A 2 26.43 -16.54 25.89
CA ALA A 2 25.87 -15.27 25.47
C ALA A 2 24.55 -15.54 24.73
N GLU A 3 23.46 -14.91 25.17
CA GLU A 3 22.18 -14.92 24.49
C GLU A 3 22.34 -14.33 23.08
N PRO A 4 21.68 -14.90 22.04
CA PRO A 4 21.74 -14.32 20.71
C PRO A 4 20.92 -13.04 20.70
N SER A 5 21.62 -11.92 20.51
CA SER A 5 21.03 -10.61 20.28
C SER A 5 20.10 -10.66 19.08
N GLY A 6 18.80 -10.44 19.34
CA GLY A 6 17.79 -10.28 18.30
C GLY A 6 18.23 -9.19 17.33
N LYS A 7 18.43 -9.58 16.08
CA LYS A 7 18.73 -8.64 15.00
C LYS A 7 17.56 -7.68 14.89
N ARG A 8 17.79 -6.43 15.28
CA ARG A 8 16.86 -5.32 15.19
C ARG A 8 16.54 -5.09 13.70
N LEU A 9 15.44 -5.66 13.22
CA LEU A 9 14.84 -5.29 11.94
C LEU A 9 14.39 -3.83 12.10
N LYS A 10 15.13 -2.93 11.45
CA LYS A 10 14.85 -1.50 11.42
C LYS A 10 14.31 -1.16 10.04
N ILE A 11 13.02 -1.35 9.85
CA ILE A 11 12.22 -0.46 9.02
C ILE A 11 11.19 0.14 9.99
N ASN A 12 10.87 1.42 9.81
CA ASN A 12 10.03 2.14 10.76
C ASN A 12 8.58 1.67 10.60
N LEU A 13 8.15 0.66 11.36
CA LEU A 13 6.74 0.32 11.48
C LEU A 13 5.93 1.61 11.71
N PRO A 14 4.82 1.83 10.97
CA PRO A 14 3.94 2.93 11.25
C PRO A 14 3.28 2.64 12.60
N ILE A 15 3.81 3.23 13.66
CA ILE A 15 3.26 3.13 15.01
C ILE A 15 2.36 4.33 15.25
N CYS A 16 1.21 4.10 15.88
CA CYS A 16 0.35 5.18 16.33
C CYS A 16 0.82 5.74 17.69
N LYS A 17 1.49 6.90 17.69
CA LYS A 17 2.00 7.55 18.91
C LYS A 17 0.92 8.11 19.84
N THR A 18 -0.29 8.31 19.33
CA THR A 18 -1.46 8.83 20.08
C THR A 18 -2.35 7.73 20.63
N HIS A 19 -1.96 6.47 20.43
CA HIS A 19 -2.77 5.33 20.80
C HIS A 19 -2.91 5.23 22.32
N ARG A 20 -4.16 5.23 22.79
CA ARG A 20 -4.47 5.09 24.21
C ARG A 20 -5.17 3.75 24.38
N SER A 21 -4.55 2.86 25.17
CA SER A 21 -5.20 1.62 25.62
C SER A 21 -6.53 1.98 26.30
N CYS A 22 -7.65 1.60 25.67
CA CYS A 22 -8.96 1.79 26.27
C CYS A 22 -9.22 0.67 27.26
N VAL A 23 -9.31 1.04 28.54
CA VAL A 23 -9.64 0.11 29.62
C VAL A 23 -11.15 -0.09 29.59
N GLY A 24 -11.64 -1.14 28.91
CA GLY A 24 -13.08 -1.47 28.91
C GLY A 24 -13.62 -2.24 27.71
N SER A 25 -12.81 -2.60 26.72
CA SER A 25 -13.30 -3.42 25.60
C SER A 25 -13.71 -4.81 26.07
N ARG A 26 -14.99 -5.17 25.86
CA ARG A 26 -15.55 -6.49 26.23
C ARG A 26 -15.15 -7.62 25.28
N VAL A 27 -14.61 -7.26 24.10
CA VAL A 27 -14.29 -8.19 23.01
C VAL A 27 -12.78 -8.42 22.88
N LYS A 28 -11.95 -7.51 23.42
CA LYS A 28 -10.49 -7.57 23.29
C LYS A 28 -9.93 -8.82 23.96
N GLN A 29 -9.45 -9.75 23.13
CA GLN A 29 -8.82 -11.00 23.55
C GLN A 29 -7.48 -11.17 22.84
N ASN A 30 -6.43 -11.37 23.62
CA ASN A 30 -5.07 -11.64 23.13
C ASN A 30 -4.58 -10.65 22.07
N LEU A 31 -4.89 -9.36 22.26
CA LEU A 31 -4.44 -8.26 21.42
C LEU A 31 -3.53 -7.35 22.26
N SER A 32 -2.22 -7.48 22.05
CA SER A 32 -1.22 -6.63 22.69
C SER A 32 -1.40 -5.17 22.26
N PRO A 33 -1.22 -4.19 23.17
CA PRO A 33 -1.32 -2.77 22.81
C PRO A 33 -0.35 -2.38 21.69
N VAL A 34 0.84 -3.02 21.63
CA VAL A 34 1.84 -2.75 20.58
C VAL A 34 1.35 -3.25 19.21
N VAL A 35 0.64 -4.38 19.17
CA VAL A 35 0.07 -4.93 17.93
C VAL A 35 -1.12 -4.07 17.47
N GLU A 36 -1.96 -3.63 18.41
CA GLU A 36 -3.08 -2.71 18.14
C GLU A 36 -2.58 -1.37 17.59
N GLU A 37 -1.55 -0.79 18.21
CA GLU A 37 -0.88 0.44 17.77
C GLU A 37 -0.35 0.33 16.34
N CYS A 38 0.21 -0.84 16.00
CA CYS A 38 0.75 -1.11 14.69
C CYS A 38 -0.37 -1.30 13.66
N LEU A 39 -1.42 -2.06 13.98
CA LEU A 39 -2.61 -2.21 13.10
C LEU A 39 -3.26 -0.85 12.79
N CYS A 40 -3.39 0.01 13.80
CA CYS A 40 -3.90 1.38 13.64
C CYS A 40 -2.96 2.26 12.79
N GLY A 41 -1.64 2.08 12.91
CA GLY A 41 -0.71 2.83 12.08
C GLY A 41 -0.67 2.33 10.64
N VAL A 42 -0.79 1.02 10.42
CA VAL A 42 -0.88 0.41 9.09
C VAL A 42 -2.17 0.84 8.39
N SER A 43 -3.31 0.93 9.08
CA SER A 43 -4.54 1.43 8.45
C SER A 43 -4.38 2.87 7.94
N THR A 44 -3.71 3.75 8.70
CA THR A 44 -3.38 5.11 8.23
C THR A 44 -2.45 5.07 7.02
N PHE A 45 -1.42 4.22 7.08
CA PHE A 45 -0.47 4.06 5.96
C PHE A 45 -1.20 3.63 4.68
N LEU A 46 -2.13 2.68 4.73
CA LEU A 46 -2.94 2.28 3.57
C LEU A 46 -3.78 3.44 3.02
N MET A 47 -4.36 4.27 3.89
CA MET A 47 -5.07 5.49 3.46
C MET A 47 -4.14 6.50 2.76
N GLU A 48 -2.90 6.65 3.24
CA GLU A 48 -1.90 7.50 2.58
C GLU A 48 -1.52 6.96 1.19
N VAL A 49 -1.39 5.63 1.04
CA VAL A 49 -1.14 4.99 -0.27
C VAL A 49 -2.33 5.20 -1.21
N ALA A 50 -3.56 5.02 -0.73
CA ALA A 50 -4.76 5.28 -1.50
C ALA A 50 -4.81 6.75 -2.00
N TYR A 51 -4.47 7.70 -1.13
CA TYR A 51 -4.43 9.13 -1.50
C TYR A 51 -3.34 9.43 -2.54
N LYS A 52 -2.15 8.84 -2.41
CA LYS A 52 -1.07 8.95 -3.42
C LYS A 52 -1.52 8.43 -4.78
N LEU A 53 -2.18 7.27 -4.83
CA LEU A 53 -2.69 6.68 -6.07
C LEU A 53 -3.77 7.55 -6.71
N ASN A 54 -4.71 8.07 -5.92
CA ASN A 54 -5.73 8.99 -6.43
C ASN A 54 -5.11 10.28 -6.98
N ALA A 55 -4.12 10.84 -6.28
CA ALA A 55 -3.43 12.04 -6.73
C ALA A 55 -2.68 11.80 -8.06
N LEU A 56 -2.03 10.65 -8.23
CA LEU A 56 -1.45 10.27 -9.52
C LEU A 56 -2.52 10.13 -10.61
N ALA A 57 -3.65 9.49 -10.32
CA ALA A 57 -4.76 9.40 -11.27
C ALA A 57 -5.20 10.78 -11.76
N LYS A 58 -5.34 11.75 -10.84
CA LYS A 58 -5.71 13.12 -11.19
C LYS A 58 -4.67 13.87 -12.01
N ILE A 59 -3.38 13.59 -11.83
CA ILE A 59 -2.32 14.16 -12.68
C ILE A 59 -2.44 13.60 -14.10
N PHE A 60 -2.59 12.28 -14.26
CA PHE A 60 -2.72 11.66 -15.58
C PHE A 60 -4.03 12.00 -16.32
N GLU A 61 -5.06 12.49 -15.60
CA GLU A 61 -6.30 13.03 -16.17
C GLU A 61 -6.16 14.46 -16.72
N GLN A 62 -5.11 15.21 -16.36
CA GLN A 62 -4.95 16.60 -16.78
C GLN A 62 -4.82 16.71 -18.30
N ASP A 63 -5.27 17.82 -18.86
CA ASP A 63 -5.38 18.04 -20.31
C ASP A 63 -4.02 18.06 -21.03
N ASP A 64 -2.95 18.40 -20.31
CA ASP A 64 -1.57 18.40 -20.80
C ASP A 64 -0.93 16.99 -20.86
N ILE A 65 -1.45 16.01 -20.11
CA ILE A 65 -0.95 14.62 -20.10
C ILE A 65 -1.93 13.67 -20.80
N ALA A 66 -3.22 13.74 -20.44
CA ALA A 66 -4.36 13.05 -21.06
C ALA A 66 -4.21 11.52 -21.23
N LEU A 67 -3.54 10.83 -20.31
CA LEU A 67 -3.39 9.36 -20.30
C LEU A 67 -4.52 8.71 -19.49
N THR A 68 -5.72 8.74 -20.07
CA THR A 68 -6.98 8.37 -19.40
C THR A 68 -7.02 6.94 -18.85
N ARG A 69 -6.34 5.98 -19.48
CA ARG A 69 -6.35 4.57 -19.06
C ARG A 69 -5.31 4.32 -17.98
N VAL A 70 -4.17 5.01 -18.06
CA VAL A 70 -3.20 5.06 -16.97
C VAL A 70 -3.83 5.67 -15.72
N ALA A 71 -4.58 6.76 -15.88
CA ALA A 71 -5.35 7.35 -14.80
C ALA A 71 -6.38 6.37 -14.22
N ALA A 72 -7.15 5.68 -15.08
CA ALA A 72 -8.14 4.70 -14.65
C ALA A 72 -7.51 3.56 -13.84
N PHE A 73 -6.32 3.08 -14.23
CA PHE A 73 -5.58 2.09 -13.45
C PHE A 73 -5.23 2.61 -12.05
N PHE A 74 -4.69 3.82 -11.94
CA PHE A 74 -4.37 4.40 -10.63
C PHE A 74 -5.61 4.62 -9.76
N HIS A 75 -6.74 5.00 -10.38
CA HIS A 75 -8.03 5.11 -9.70
C HIS A 75 -8.49 3.75 -9.14
N GLU A 76 -8.47 2.70 -9.95
CA GLU A 76 -8.83 1.34 -9.52
C GLU A 76 -7.92 0.84 -8.40
N GLN A 77 -6.62 1.12 -8.48
CA GLN A 77 -5.69 0.77 -7.40
C GLN A 77 -5.97 1.59 -6.13
N SER A 78 -6.35 2.86 -6.26
CA SER A 78 -6.73 3.71 -5.11
C SER A 78 -7.96 3.15 -4.38
N GLU A 79 -9.00 2.76 -5.12
CA GLU A 79 -10.20 2.14 -4.55
C GLU A 79 -9.87 0.82 -3.84
N LYS A 80 -9.01 0.00 -4.46
CA LYS A 80 -8.52 -1.25 -3.85
C LYS A 80 -7.79 -0.99 -2.53
N GLU A 81 -6.90 0.01 -2.48
CA GLU A 81 -6.20 0.39 -1.24
C GLU A 81 -7.14 0.94 -0.17
N GLN A 82 -8.12 1.76 -0.56
CA GLN A 82 -9.11 2.25 0.37
C GLN A 82 -9.92 1.10 0.99
N ALA A 83 -10.33 0.13 0.18
CA ALA A 83 -10.99 -1.09 0.67
C ALA A 83 -10.08 -1.92 1.60
N GLN A 84 -8.75 -1.95 1.35
CA GLN A 84 -7.80 -2.57 2.28
C GLN A 84 -7.70 -1.80 3.61
N ALA A 85 -7.68 -0.46 3.56
CA ALA A 85 -7.68 0.36 4.77
C ALA A 85 -8.93 0.12 5.63
N GLU A 86 -10.11 0.15 5.00
CA GLU A 86 -11.39 -0.15 5.65
C GLU A 86 -11.41 -1.57 6.23
N ALA A 87 -10.97 -2.57 5.46
CA ALA A 87 -10.80 -3.95 5.91
C ALA A 87 -9.91 -4.10 7.16
N MET A 88 -8.85 -3.30 7.27
CA MET A 88 -7.94 -3.29 8.42
C MET A 88 -8.61 -2.64 9.64
N LEU A 89 -9.40 -1.58 9.44
CA LEU A 89 -10.16 -0.91 10.49
C LEU A 89 -11.30 -1.79 11.04
N ASP A 90 -12.00 -2.50 10.15
CA ASP A 90 -13.01 -3.48 10.54
C ASP A 90 -12.36 -4.58 11.38
N TYR A 91 -11.23 -5.11 10.93
CA TYR A 91 -10.48 -6.12 11.69
C TYR A 91 -10.03 -5.62 13.06
N LEU A 92 -9.53 -4.39 13.14
CA LEU A 92 -9.15 -3.75 14.40
C LEU A 92 -10.35 -3.64 15.35
N SER A 93 -11.51 -3.24 14.83
CA SER A 93 -12.76 -3.08 15.57
C SER A 93 -13.29 -4.43 16.06
N ASP A 94 -13.27 -5.46 15.22
CA ASP A 94 -13.67 -6.84 15.54
C ASP A 94 -12.81 -7.44 16.67
N ARG A 95 -11.52 -7.11 16.69
CA ARG A 95 -10.59 -7.51 17.76
C ARG A 95 -10.72 -6.65 19.02
N GLY A 96 -11.65 -5.70 19.04
CA GLY A 96 -11.91 -4.81 20.16
C GLY A 96 -10.82 -3.76 20.38
N GLY A 97 -10.06 -3.45 19.33
CA GLY A 97 -9.07 -2.37 19.31
C GLY A 97 -9.66 -1.04 18.85
N HIS A 98 -8.88 0.03 19.00
CA HIS A 98 -9.34 1.39 18.70
C HIS A 98 -8.55 2.04 17.58
N PHE A 99 -9.28 2.63 16.63
CA PHE A 99 -8.67 3.51 15.64
C PHE A 99 -8.38 4.88 16.24
N CYS A 100 -7.20 5.41 15.94
CA CYS A 100 -6.81 6.78 16.27
C CYS A 100 -6.67 7.56 14.97
N ASN A 101 -7.44 8.62 14.83
CA ASN A 101 -7.32 9.51 13.67
C ASN A 101 -5.90 10.09 13.60
N LYS A 102 -5.34 10.09 12.40
CA LYS A 102 -4.07 10.74 12.06
C LYS A 102 -4.23 11.64 10.85
N ASP A 103 -3.44 12.69 10.80
CA ASP A 103 -3.43 13.64 9.69
C ASP A 103 -2.71 13.04 8.47
N ILE A 104 -3.46 12.82 7.39
CA ILE A 104 -2.91 12.39 6.11
C ILE A 104 -2.28 13.60 5.41
N GLN A 105 -0.98 13.54 5.19
CA GLN A 105 -0.24 14.63 4.54
C GLN A 105 -0.43 14.62 3.02
N ARG A 106 -0.16 15.77 2.40
CA ARG A 106 -0.12 15.91 0.94
C ARG A 106 0.89 14.90 0.35
N PRO A 107 0.53 14.15 -0.71
CA PRO A 107 1.31 13.02 -1.21
C PRO A 107 2.65 13.37 -1.88
N GLY A 108 2.86 14.66 -2.21
CA GLY A 108 4.11 15.16 -2.81
C GLY A 108 4.44 14.48 -4.15
N CYS A 109 3.42 14.25 -4.98
CA CYS A 109 3.54 13.62 -6.30
C CYS A 109 3.28 14.59 -7.46
N GLU A 110 3.18 15.90 -7.21
CA GLU A 110 2.88 16.92 -8.23
C GLU A 110 3.88 16.97 -9.39
N ASP A 111 5.13 16.62 -9.12
CA ASP A 111 6.20 16.66 -10.13
C ASP A 111 6.20 15.41 -11.04
N VAL A 112 5.33 14.43 -10.77
CA VAL A 112 5.29 13.15 -11.47
C VAL A 112 4.38 13.26 -12.69
N CYS A 113 4.96 13.61 -13.84
CA CYS A 113 4.20 13.86 -15.07
C CYS A 113 4.47 12.82 -16.18
N ALA A 114 5.22 11.75 -15.90
CA ALA A 114 5.54 10.71 -16.88
C ALA A 114 5.25 9.31 -16.31
N VAL A 115 5.00 8.34 -17.20
CA VAL A 115 4.52 7.01 -16.80
C VAL A 115 5.59 6.25 -15.99
N ILE A 116 6.85 6.26 -16.44
CA ILE A 116 7.94 5.55 -15.74
C ILE A 116 8.11 6.03 -14.28
N PRO A 117 8.31 7.33 -13.99
CA PRO A 117 8.50 7.78 -12.61
C PRO A 117 7.26 7.51 -11.73
N ALA A 118 6.04 7.54 -12.29
CA ALA A 118 4.85 7.15 -11.54
C ALA A 118 4.85 5.67 -11.14
N LEU A 119 5.16 4.77 -12.09
CA LEU A 119 5.25 3.34 -11.83
C LEU A 119 6.38 3.02 -10.83
N GLU A 120 7.54 3.68 -10.95
CA GLU A 120 8.65 3.49 -10.01
C GLU A 120 8.31 3.95 -8.59
N ARG A 121 7.59 5.07 -8.46
CA ARG A 121 7.14 5.60 -7.17
C ARG A 121 6.17 4.63 -6.47
N ILE A 122 5.16 4.14 -7.19
CA ILE A 122 4.21 3.17 -6.63
C ILE A 122 4.88 1.83 -6.34
N LEU A 123 5.85 1.41 -7.16
CA LEU A 123 6.61 0.19 -6.90
C LEU A 123 7.43 0.30 -5.60
N GLY A 124 8.02 1.46 -5.34
CA GLY A 124 8.66 1.77 -4.06
C GLY A 124 7.67 1.67 -2.90
N GLN A 125 6.49 2.27 -3.06
CA GLN A 125 5.44 2.28 -2.04
C GLN A 125 4.93 0.88 -1.68
N TRP A 126 4.65 0.02 -2.65
CA TRP A 126 4.19 -1.34 -2.37
C TRP A 126 5.29 -2.26 -1.82
N LYS A 127 6.55 -2.01 -2.16
CA LYS A 127 7.69 -2.70 -1.51
C LYS A 127 7.81 -2.31 -0.05
N GLU A 128 7.61 -1.03 0.27
CA GLU A 128 7.56 -0.54 1.64
C GLU A 128 6.37 -1.17 2.40
N GLU A 129 5.18 -1.18 1.79
CA GLU A 129 4.00 -1.83 2.36
C GLU A 129 4.24 -3.31 2.66
N MET A 130 4.84 -4.04 1.71
CA MET A 130 5.18 -5.44 1.89
C MET A 130 6.13 -5.64 3.09
N ALA A 131 7.13 -4.78 3.25
CA ALA A 131 8.04 -4.83 4.39
C ALA A 131 7.30 -4.56 5.72
N VAL A 132 6.43 -3.54 5.75
CA VAL A 132 5.60 -3.21 6.91
C VAL A 132 4.68 -4.38 7.31
N MET A 133 4.04 -5.03 6.33
CA MET A 133 3.17 -6.19 6.59
C MET A 133 3.94 -7.38 7.15
N VAL A 134 5.16 -7.64 6.64
CA VAL A 134 6.04 -8.70 7.16
C VAL A 134 6.45 -8.41 8.61
N GLU A 135 6.80 -7.16 8.91
CA GLU A 135 7.15 -6.74 10.28
C GLU A 135 5.95 -6.84 11.23
N LEU A 136 4.75 -6.46 10.79
CA LEU A 136 3.51 -6.62 11.57
C LEU A 136 3.23 -8.10 11.89
N ILE A 137 3.41 -9.01 10.92
CA ILE A 137 3.26 -10.45 11.14
C ILE A 137 4.27 -10.95 12.17
N GLN A 138 5.52 -10.49 12.10
CA GLN A 138 6.56 -10.87 13.05
C GLN A 138 6.24 -10.36 14.46
N LEU A 139 5.82 -9.10 14.59
CA LEU A 139 5.39 -8.50 15.85
C LEU A 139 4.20 -9.25 16.46
N ALA A 140 3.20 -9.61 15.64
CA ALA A 140 2.06 -10.40 16.10
C ALA A 140 2.49 -11.77 16.64
N LYS A 141 3.45 -12.44 16.01
CA LYS A 141 4.01 -13.72 16.51
C LYS A 141 4.76 -13.54 17.82
N GLU A 142 5.58 -12.50 17.96
CA GLU A 142 6.32 -12.20 19.18
C GLU A 142 5.39 -11.94 20.37
N HIS A 143 4.25 -11.30 20.12
CA HIS A 143 3.20 -11.07 21.12
C HIS A 143 2.18 -12.22 21.23
N SER A 144 2.46 -13.39 20.66
CA SER A 144 1.59 -14.58 20.73
C SER A 144 0.17 -14.35 20.22
N ASP A 145 0.00 -13.51 19.20
CA ASP A 145 -1.27 -13.28 18.47
C ASP A 145 -1.25 -14.01 17.10
N PRO A 146 -1.53 -15.32 17.07
CA PRO A 146 -1.51 -16.09 15.84
C PRO A 146 -2.63 -15.68 14.87
N HIS A 147 -3.73 -15.11 15.38
CA HIS A 147 -4.85 -14.72 14.56
C HIS A 147 -4.52 -13.47 13.72
N SER A 148 -3.94 -12.44 14.33
CA SER A 148 -3.43 -11.26 13.60
C SER A 148 -2.39 -11.66 12.57
N ALA A 149 -1.42 -12.51 12.94
CA ALA A 149 -0.40 -12.99 12.02
C ALA A 149 -0.99 -13.73 10.81
N SER A 150 -2.04 -14.54 11.02
CA SER A 150 -2.73 -15.27 9.95
C SER A 150 -3.49 -14.35 9.01
N VAL A 151 -4.31 -13.44 9.56
CA VAL A 151 -5.15 -12.51 8.78
C VAL A 151 -4.30 -11.54 7.98
N VAL A 152 -3.26 -10.96 8.58
CA VAL A 152 -2.33 -10.05 7.88
C VAL A 152 -1.65 -10.77 6.71
N LYS A 153 -1.23 -12.03 6.92
CA LYS A 153 -0.60 -12.84 5.89
C LYS A 153 -1.54 -13.16 4.72
N SER A 154 -2.76 -13.61 5.00
CA SER A 154 -3.69 -14.08 3.97
C SER A 154 -4.37 -12.94 3.22
N ARG A 155 -4.88 -11.93 3.95
CA ARG A 155 -5.73 -10.88 3.39
C ARG A 155 -4.94 -9.71 2.79
N PHE A 156 -3.76 -9.40 3.35
CA PHE A 156 -3.00 -8.19 2.97
C PHE A 156 -1.68 -8.52 2.27
N LEU A 157 -0.84 -9.40 2.86
CA LEU A 157 0.46 -9.74 2.27
C LEU A 157 0.32 -10.59 0.99
N GLY A 158 -0.61 -11.53 0.95
CA GLY A 158 -0.85 -12.40 -0.20
C GLY A 158 -1.13 -11.63 -1.50
N PRO A 159 -2.10 -10.69 -1.52
CA PRO A 159 -2.41 -9.88 -2.69
C PRO A 159 -1.29 -8.92 -3.14
N LEU A 160 -0.35 -8.54 -2.26
CA LEU A 160 0.74 -7.63 -2.64
C LEU A 160 1.74 -8.25 -3.62
N VAL A 161 2.01 -9.55 -3.51
CA VAL A 161 2.96 -10.27 -4.38
C VAL A 161 2.61 -10.15 -5.87
N PRO A 162 1.38 -10.52 -6.32
CA PRO A 162 1.01 -10.38 -7.73
C PRO A 162 0.94 -8.91 -8.18
N ARG A 163 0.59 -7.96 -7.30
CA ARG A 163 0.56 -6.52 -7.63
C ARG A 163 1.96 -5.97 -7.93
N ILE A 164 2.94 -6.31 -7.09
CA ILE A 164 4.35 -5.95 -7.30
C ILE A 164 4.87 -6.56 -8.61
N LYS A 165 4.50 -7.81 -8.91
CA LYS A 165 4.86 -8.46 -10.18
C LYS A 165 4.26 -7.74 -11.39
N LEU A 166 2.96 -7.47 -11.36
CA LEU A 166 2.26 -6.74 -12.43
C LEU A 166 2.92 -5.39 -12.71
N LEU A 167 3.26 -4.65 -11.65
CA LEU A 167 3.90 -3.35 -11.80
C LEU A 167 5.33 -3.44 -12.35
N GLY A 168 6.08 -4.47 -11.95
CA GLY A 168 7.40 -4.76 -12.52
C GLY A 168 7.35 -5.11 -14.01
N ASP A 169 6.32 -5.83 -14.44
CA ASP A 169 6.09 -6.16 -15.85
C ASP A 169 5.71 -4.92 -16.65
N LEU A 170 4.80 -4.09 -16.12
CA LEU A 170 4.44 -2.79 -16.69
C LEU A 170 5.66 -1.88 -16.88
N LEU A 171 6.52 -1.79 -15.86
CA LEU A 171 7.75 -1.00 -15.94
C LEU A 171 8.70 -1.53 -17.04
N THR A 172 8.81 -2.84 -17.15
CA THR A 172 9.63 -3.48 -18.20
C THR A 172 9.07 -3.19 -19.59
N ASN A 173 7.75 -3.25 -19.75
CA ASN A 173 7.08 -2.94 -21.01
C ASN A 173 7.20 -1.46 -21.37
N ALA A 174 7.02 -0.56 -20.41
CA ALA A 174 7.17 0.88 -20.60
C ALA A 174 8.58 1.23 -21.14
N ARG A 175 9.61 0.61 -20.58
CA ARG A 175 11.00 0.77 -21.07
C ARG A 175 11.20 0.18 -22.48
N ARG A 176 10.56 -0.96 -22.80
CA ARG A 176 10.66 -1.60 -24.12
C ARG A 176 10.02 -0.80 -25.24
N VAL A 177 8.89 -0.14 -24.96
CA VAL A 177 8.20 0.71 -25.95
C VAL A 177 8.78 2.12 -26.02
N GLY A 178 9.84 2.41 -25.27
CA GLY A 178 10.57 3.67 -25.32
C GLY A 178 9.91 4.83 -24.55
N CYS A 179 9.19 4.55 -23.46
CA CYS A 179 8.74 5.63 -22.56
C CYS A 179 9.96 6.34 -21.96
N THR A 180 9.85 7.66 -21.81
CA THR A 180 10.90 8.51 -21.22
C THR A 180 10.56 8.88 -19.77
N SER A 181 11.56 9.35 -19.03
CA SER A 181 11.37 9.94 -17.69
C SER A 181 10.83 11.37 -17.73
N ASP A 182 10.92 12.01 -18.90
CA ASP A 182 10.70 13.44 -19.07
C ASP A 182 9.31 13.68 -19.67
N GLN A 183 8.74 14.86 -19.41
CA GLN A 183 7.46 15.34 -19.97
C GLN A 183 7.44 15.48 -21.50
N SER A 184 8.52 15.12 -22.19
CA SER A 184 8.51 14.95 -23.64
C SER A 184 7.74 13.67 -23.98
N GLY A 185 6.44 13.68 -23.69
CA GLY A 185 5.53 12.57 -23.90
C GLY A 185 5.69 12.01 -25.31
N GLY A 186 5.85 10.70 -25.38
CA GLY A 186 6.24 10.00 -26.60
C GLY A 186 5.19 9.00 -27.07
N PHE A 187 5.43 8.42 -28.24
CA PHE A 187 4.62 7.32 -28.78
C PHE A 187 4.53 6.11 -27.81
N GLY A 188 5.56 5.88 -26.99
CA GLY A 188 5.58 4.80 -26.01
C GLY A 188 4.54 4.94 -24.91
N GLU A 189 4.33 6.15 -24.37
CA GLU A 189 3.36 6.37 -23.30
C GLU A 189 1.93 6.20 -23.81
N TYR A 190 1.67 6.67 -25.04
CA TYR A 190 0.40 6.42 -25.71
C TYR A 190 0.14 4.93 -25.93
N LEU A 191 1.15 4.14 -26.33
CA LEU A 191 1.01 2.69 -26.47
C LEU A 191 0.69 2.02 -25.13
N ILE A 192 1.36 2.41 -24.04
CA ILE A 192 1.07 1.87 -22.71
C ILE A 192 -0.37 2.18 -22.30
N ASP A 193 -0.81 3.42 -22.49
CA ASP A 193 -2.18 3.83 -22.21
C ASP A 193 -3.18 2.93 -22.97
N GLN A 194 -3.00 2.77 -24.29
CA GLN A 194 -3.91 1.94 -25.08
C GLN A 194 -3.92 0.46 -24.67
N MET A 195 -2.75 -0.12 -24.38
CA MET A 195 -2.58 -1.54 -24.05
C MET A 195 -3.09 -1.91 -22.64
N GLN A 196 -3.30 -0.95 -21.74
CA GLN A 196 -3.57 -1.25 -20.34
C GLN A 196 -4.90 -1.99 -20.09
N LYS A 197 -5.90 -1.88 -20.99
CA LYS A 197 -7.14 -2.68 -20.91
C LYS A 197 -6.90 -4.18 -21.07
N GLU A 198 -5.81 -4.60 -21.69
CA GLU A 198 -5.50 -6.03 -21.89
C GLU A 198 -4.89 -6.67 -20.63
N LEU A 199 -4.42 -5.87 -19.66
CA LEU A 199 -3.75 -6.37 -18.46
C LEU A 199 -4.68 -6.50 -17.24
N THR A 200 -5.74 -5.69 -17.15
CA THR A 200 -6.72 -5.77 -16.04
C THR A 200 -7.62 -7.00 -16.12
N ASN A 201 -7.86 -7.52 -17.33
CA ASN A 201 -8.75 -8.67 -17.56
C ASN A 201 -8.14 -10.03 -17.17
N VAL A 202 -6.86 -10.10 -16.78
CA VAL A 202 -6.17 -11.37 -16.45
C VAL A 202 -6.27 -11.71 -14.96
N SER A 203 -6.87 -10.85 -14.13
CA SER A 203 -6.92 -11.03 -12.67
C SER A 203 -8.33 -11.30 -12.11
N SER A 204 -9.29 -11.62 -12.97
CA SER A 204 -10.70 -11.87 -12.63
C SER A 204 -11.20 -13.28 -13.01
N GLU A 205 -10.32 -14.27 -13.08
CA GLU A 205 -10.67 -15.71 -13.16
C GLU A 205 -10.07 -16.51 -12.00
#